data_AF-A0A379T6H4-F1
#
_entry.id   AF-A0A379T6H4-F1
#
_cell.length_a   1.000
_cell.length_b   1.000
_cell.length_c   1.000
_cell.angle_alpha   90.00
_cell.angle_beta   90.00
_cell.angle_gamma   90.00
#
_symmetry.space_group_name_H-M   'P 1'
#
loop_
_entity.id
_entity.type
_entity.pdbx_description
1 polymer ?
#
loop_
_entity_poly.entity_id
_entity_poly.type
_entity_poly.pdbx_seq_one_letter_code
_entity_poly.pdbx_strand_id
1 'polypeptide(L)'
;MDAHGVVVMDYGDFSVTLQHSKVSDSVLASEIQGEAGSLVIEKLSECQKVCFAPRGALMQDLTQPQHINTMLYEAEAFARLIETHTVEHPGLSLSRATAKWLTEIRRQTGVIFPADDMTHPLPA
;
A
#
# COMPACT_ATOMS: atom_id res chain seq x y z
N MET A 1 5.62 -12.17 17.34
CA MET A 1 4.48 -12.36 16.42
C MET A 1 3.90 -10.98 16.16
N ASP A 2 3.79 -10.56 14.90
CA ASP A 2 3.15 -9.29 14.53
C ASP A 2 1.67 -9.54 14.24
N ALA A 3 0.84 -9.25 15.24
CA ALA A 3 -0.60 -9.42 15.22
C ALA A 3 -1.33 -8.14 14.81
N HIS A 4 -0.86 -6.98 15.27
CA HIS A 4 -1.36 -5.66 14.94
C HIS A 4 -0.30 -4.60 15.28
N GLY A 5 -0.38 -3.43 14.68
CA GLY A 5 0.55 -2.35 14.96
C GLY A 5 0.21 -1.07 14.21
N VAL A 6 1.05 -0.06 14.48
CA VAL A 6 1.03 1.22 13.79
C VAL A 6 2.44 1.52 13.30
N VAL A 7 2.56 1.93 12.04
CA VAL A 7 3.80 2.40 11.43
C VAL A 7 3.62 3.87 11.09
N VAL A 8 4.55 4.72 11.52
CA VAL A 8 4.61 6.12 11.13
C VAL A 8 5.82 6.32 10.24
N MET A 9 5.59 6.79 9.02
CA MET A 9 6.64 7.12 8.05
C MET A 9 6.70 8.63 7.88
N ASP A 10 7.86 9.21 8.12
CA ASP A 10 8.13 10.63 7.96
C ASP A 10 8.77 10.89 6.59
N TYR A 11 8.14 11.74 5.78
CA TYR A 11 8.63 12.16 4.47
C TYR A 11 9.14 13.62 4.48
N GLY A 12 9.14 14.27 5.65
CA GLY A 12 9.61 15.63 5.87
C GLY A 12 8.49 16.68 5.82
N ASP A 13 7.81 16.79 4.70
CA ASP A 13 6.68 17.71 4.50
C ASP A 13 5.32 17.09 4.85
N PHE A 14 5.22 15.76 4.84
CA PHE A 14 4.07 15.00 5.31
C PHE A 14 4.49 13.70 6.01
N SER A 15 3.52 13.09 6.69
CA SER A 15 3.69 11.79 7.33
C SER A 15 2.61 10.82 6.87
N VAL A 16 2.95 9.53 6.78
CA VAL A 16 2.00 8.45 6.52
C VAL A 16 1.88 7.60 7.78
N THR A 17 0.66 7.41 8.26
CA THR A 17 0.38 6.48 9.36
C THR A 17 -0.35 5.26 8.80
N LEU A 18 0.25 4.08 8.94
CA LEU A 18 -0.38 2.81 8.61
C LEU A 18 -0.80 2.10 9.89
N GLN A 19 -2.05 1.67 9.95
CA GLN A 19 -2.54 0.79 11.01
C GLN A 19 -2.92 -0.56 10.39
N HIS A 20 -2.39 -1.64 10.95
CA HIS A 20 -2.69 -2.99 10.48
C HIS A 20 -3.07 -3.92 11.63
N SER A 21 -3.86 -4.94 11.33
CA SER A 21 -4.21 -6.01 12.26
C SER A 21 -4.59 -7.28 11.50
N LYS A 22 -4.24 -8.43 12.07
CA LYS A 22 -4.68 -9.77 11.65
C LYS A 22 -5.72 -10.36 12.62
N VAL A 23 -5.97 -9.68 13.75
CA VAL A 23 -6.82 -10.17 14.86
C VAL A 23 -8.03 -9.28 15.11
N SER A 24 -8.15 -8.18 14.37
CA SER A 24 -9.25 -7.24 14.46
C SER A 24 -9.52 -6.60 13.10
N ASP A 25 -10.78 -6.37 12.79
CA ASP A 25 -11.18 -5.62 11.60
C ASP A 25 -11.26 -4.12 11.91
N SER A 26 -10.80 -3.31 10.96
CA SER A 26 -10.98 -1.86 10.97
C SER A 26 -12.03 -1.47 9.93
N VAL A 27 -12.95 -0.59 10.33
CA VAL A 27 -13.89 0.08 9.41
C VAL A 27 -13.41 1.47 8.99
N LEU A 28 -12.21 1.87 9.44
CA LEU A 28 -11.64 3.17 9.09
C LEU A 28 -11.27 3.19 7.60
N ALA A 29 -11.73 4.22 6.91
CA ALA A 29 -11.29 4.51 5.56
C ALA A 29 -9.83 4.99 5.55
N SER A 30 -9.16 4.83 4.41
CA SER A 30 -7.88 5.49 4.17
C SER A 30 -8.11 6.94 3.76
N GLU A 31 -7.20 7.84 4.14
CA GLU A 31 -7.33 9.27 3.86
C GLU A 31 -6.01 9.84 3.37
N ILE A 32 -6.07 10.67 2.33
CA ILE A 32 -4.97 11.54 1.90
C ILE A 32 -5.41 12.98 2.17
N GLN A 33 -4.75 13.61 3.14
CA GLN A 33 -5.09 14.97 3.57
C GLN A 33 -4.22 16.00 2.87
N GLY A 34 -4.83 17.10 2.46
CA GLY A 34 -4.15 18.25 1.88
C GLY A 34 -4.81 19.57 2.28
N GLU A 35 -4.22 20.69 1.87
CA GLU A 35 -4.70 22.02 2.24
C GLU A 35 -6.14 22.29 1.77
N ALA A 36 -6.50 21.78 0.59
CA ALA A 36 -7.80 21.95 -0.03
C ALA A 36 -8.90 21.04 0.54
N GLY A 37 -8.54 20.04 1.35
CA GLY A 37 -9.46 19.02 1.85
C GLY A 37 -8.83 17.63 1.84
N SER A 38 -9.67 16.61 1.88
CA SER A 38 -9.23 15.23 2.03
C SER A 38 -9.79 14.32 0.93
N LEU A 39 -8.98 13.40 0.44
CA LEU A 39 -9.43 12.27 -0.35
C LEU A 39 -9.67 11.08 0.58
N VAL A 40 -10.90 10.57 0.64
CA VAL A 40 -11.32 9.46 1.47
C VAL A 40 -11.54 8.23 0.60
N ILE A 41 -10.90 7.12 0.94
CA ILE A 41 -10.88 5.88 0.15
C ILE A 41 -11.35 4.72 1.04
N GLU A 42 -12.48 4.12 0.71
CA GLU A 42 -12.99 2.92 1.39
C GLU A 42 -12.37 1.66 0.76
N LYS A 43 -11.93 0.74 1.62
CA LYS A 43 -11.23 -0.50 1.25
C LYS A 43 -10.11 -0.26 0.23
N LEU A 44 -8.99 0.33 0.67
CA LEU A 44 -7.88 0.75 -0.17
C LEU A 44 -7.38 -0.31 -1.17
N SER A 45 -7.47 -1.60 -0.83
CA SER A 45 -7.07 -2.70 -1.73
C SER A 45 -7.96 -2.85 -2.97
N GLU A 46 -9.23 -2.43 -2.89
CA GLU A 46 -10.24 -2.58 -3.93
C GLU A 46 -10.82 -1.23 -4.40
N CYS A 47 -10.52 -0.14 -3.67
CA CYS A 47 -11.01 1.21 -3.92
C CYS A 47 -12.53 1.26 -4.17
N GLN A 48 -13.31 0.56 -3.34
CA GLN A 48 -14.75 0.40 -3.55
C GLN A 48 -15.51 1.73 -3.55
N LYS A 49 -14.98 2.74 -2.84
CA LYS A 49 -15.52 4.10 -2.84
C LYS A 49 -14.41 5.10 -2.68
N VAL A 50 -14.48 6.19 -3.45
CA VAL A 50 -13.53 7.30 -3.40
C VAL A 50 -14.32 8.60 -3.34
N CYS A 51 -14.09 9.41 -2.31
CA CYS A 51 -14.75 10.68 -2.13
C CYS A 51 -13.73 11.79 -1.90
N PHE A 52 -13.94 12.95 -2.51
CA PHE A 52 -13.22 14.15 -2.17
C PHE A 52 -14.05 15.01 -1.23
N ALA A 53 -13.52 15.30 -0.05
CA ALA A 53 -14.11 16.15 0.98
C ALA A 53 -13.40 17.51 1.00
N PRO A 54 -13.82 18.48 0.16
CA PRO A 54 -13.23 19.82 0.14
C PRO A 54 -13.50 20.58 1.44
N ARG A 55 -12.59 21.48 1.81
CA ARG A 55 -12.78 22.34 3.00
C ARG A 55 -13.94 23.32 2.78
N GLY A 56 -14.97 23.21 3.62
CA GLY A 56 -16.12 24.13 3.61
C GLY A 56 -17.12 23.91 2.47
N ALA A 57 -17.02 22.81 1.73
CA ALA A 57 -17.96 22.44 0.69
C ALA A 57 -18.44 21.00 0.88
N LEU A 58 -19.46 20.63 0.11
CA LEU A 58 -20.03 19.29 0.15
C LEU A 58 -19.06 18.26 -0.42
N MET A 59 -19.10 17.06 0.16
CA MET A 59 -18.34 15.91 -0.31
C MET A 59 -18.76 15.56 -1.75
N GLN A 60 -17.77 15.20 -2.56
CA GLN A 60 -17.91 14.84 -3.96
C GLN A 60 -17.59 13.36 -4.12
N ASP A 61 -18.52 12.60 -4.68
CA ASP A 61 -18.28 11.20 -5.00
C ASP A 61 -17.49 11.10 -6.31
N LEU A 62 -16.32 10.47 -6.23
CA LEU A 62 -15.42 10.23 -7.37
C LEU A 62 -15.38 8.74 -7.75
N THR A 63 -16.20 7.92 -7.10
CA THR A 63 -16.22 6.46 -7.26
C THR A 63 -16.47 6.08 -8.71
N GLN A 64 -15.64 5.15 -9.20
CA GLN A 64 -15.79 4.55 -10.52
C GLN A 64 -16.27 3.10 -10.39
N PRO A 65 -17.04 2.59 -11.37
CA PRO A 65 -17.39 1.17 -11.43
C PRO A 65 -16.14 0.29 -11.37
N GLN A 66 -16.13 -0.67 -10.44
CA GLN A 66 -15.07 -1.66 -10.31
C GLN A 66 -15.45 -2.95 -11.03
N HIS A 67 -14.45 -3.64 -11.57
CA HIS A 67 -14.66 -4.97 -12.14
C HIS A 67 -14.89 -6.02 -11.03
N ILE A 68 -15.72 -7.04 -11.31
CA ILE A 68 -16.05 -8.09 -10.32
C ILE A 68 -14.84 -8.90 -9.87
N ASN A 69 -13.88 -9.11 -10.77
CA ASN A 69 -12.59 -9.71 -10.45
C ASN A 69 -11.59 -8.60 -10.11
N THR A 70 -11.21 -8.51 -8.84
CA THR A 70 -10.28 -7.51 -8.29
C THR A 70 -8.87 -7.62 -8.87
N MET A 71 -8.50 -8.80 -9.40
CA MET A 71 -7.20 -9.04 -10.03
C MET A 71 -7.16 -8.69 -11.52
N LEU A 72 -8.26 -8.21 -12.12
CA LEU A 72 -8.29 -7.92 -13.57
C LEU A 72 -7.21 -6.90 -13.96
N TYR A 73 -7.13 -5.78 -13.23
CA TYR A 73 -6.25 -4.67 -13.61
C TYR A 73 -4.76 -5.02 -13.53
N GLU A 74 -4.35 -5.81 -12.52
CA GLU A 74 -2.97 -6.29 -12.42
C GLU A 74 -2.66 -7.33 -13.49
N ALA A 75 -3.59 -8.22 -13.80
CA ALA A 75 -3.41 -9.22 -14.87
C ALA A 75 -3.25 -8.55 -16.24
N GLU A 76 -4.07 -7.53 -16.54
CA GLU A 76 -3.92 -6.72 -17.76
C GLU A 76 -2.57 -5.98 -17.79
N ALA A 77 -2.11 -5.46 -16.65
CA ALA A 77 -0.80 -4.81 -16.58
C ALA A 77 0.33 -5.79 -16.88
N PHE A 78 0.29 -7.01 -16.33
CA PHE A 78 1.27 -8.04 -16.62
C PHE A 78 1.22 -8.48 -18.09
N ALA A 79 0.03 -8.70 -18.65
CA ALA A 79 -0.14 -9.04 -20.06
C ALA A 79 0.50 -7.97 -20.98
N ARG A 80 0.23 -6.68 -20.72
CA ARG A 80 0.83 -5.57 -21.48
C ARG A 80 2.37 -5.56 -21.39
N LEU A 81 2.93 -5.81 -20.21
CA LEU A 81 4.39 -5.85 -20.04
C LEU A 81 5.02 -7.00 -20.82
N ILE A 82 4.37 -8.17 -20.83
CA ILE A 82 4.81 -9.35 -21.60
C ILE A 82 4.75 -9.06 -23.10
N GLU A 83 3.61 -8.56 -23.60
CA GLU A 83 3.42 -8.27 -25.03
C GLU A 83 4.44 -7.25 -25.55
N THR A 84 4.71 -6.22 -24.75
CA THR A 84 5.68 -5.16 -25.10
C THR A 84 7.13 -5.52 -24.77
N HIS A 85 7.38 -6.68 -24.18
CA HIS A 85 8.71 -7.13 -23.73
C HIS A 85 9.39 -6.10 -22.80
N THR A 86 8.61 -5.40 -21.99
CA THR A 86 9.09 -4.34 -21.09
C THR A 86 9.45 -4.92 -19.73
N VAL A 87 10.74 -5.14 -19.48
CA VAL A 87 11.27 -5.58 -18.18
C VAL A 87 11.45 -4.41 -17.23
N GLU A 88 12.01 -3.30 -17.72
CA GLU A 88 12.25 -2.11 -16.90
C GLU A 88 10.96 -1.30 -16.77
N HIS A 89 10.29 -1.42 -15.63
CA HIS A 89 9.06 -0.71 -15.32
C HIS A 89 9.04 -0.17 -13.89
N PRO A 90 8.22 0.86 -13.59
CA PRO A 90 8.20 1.51 -12.27
C PRO A 90 7.93 0.56 -11.10
N GLY A 91 7.15 -0.50 -11.33
CA GLY A 91 6.84 -1.54 -10.34
C GLY A 91 8.08 -2.22 -9.72
N LEU A 92 9.20 -2.33 -10.43
CA LEU A 92 10.45 -2.88 -9.86
C LEU A 92 10.99 -1.99 -8.73
N SER A 93 11.02 -0.67 -8.97
CA SER A 93 11.50 0.29 -7.98
C SER A 93 10.60 0.33 -6.74
N LEU A 94 9.27 0.28 -6.94
CA LEU A 94 8.28 0.23 -5.88
C LEU A 94 8.41 -1.06 -5.06
N SER A 95 8.54 -2.21 -5.72
CA SER A 95 8.73 -3.51 -5.05
C SER A 95 9.97 -3.49 -4.15
N ARG A 96 11.10 -2.96 -4.65
CA ARG A 96 12.33 -2.83 -3.86
C ARG A 96 12.19 -1.86 -2.68
N ALA A 97 11.46 -0.76 -2.85
CA ALA A 97 11.19 0.20 -1.77
C ALA A 97 10.32 -0.45 -0.68
N THR A 98 9.23 -1.11 -1.07
CA THR A 98 8.35 -1.85 -0.16
C THR A 98 9.11 -2.92 0.61
N ALA A 99 9.97 -3.70 -0.05
CA ALA A 99 10.80 -4.70 0.61
C ALA A 99 11.71 -4.06 1.68
N LYS A 100 12.36 -2.93 1.37
CA LYS A 100 13.20 -2.21 2.34
C LYS A 100 12.40 -1.69 3.53
N TRP A 101 11.22 -1.11 3.29
CA TRP A 101 10.35 -0.64 4.37
C TRP A 101 9.91 -1.79 5.27
N LEU A 102 9.49 -2.92 4.70
CA LEU A 102 9.11 -4.11 5.46
C LEU A 102 10.27 -4.65 6.29
N THR A 103 11.49 -4.72 5.73
CA THR A 103 12.69 -5.13 6.50
C THR A 103 12.94 -4.20 7.68
N GLU A 104 12.85 -2.88 7.49
CA GLU A 104 13.08 -1.92 8.56
C GLU A 104 12.00 -1.98 9.65
N ILE A 105 10.72 -2.06 9.26
CA ILE A 105 9.61 -2.22 10.21
C ILE A 105 9.79 -3.49 11.04
N ARG A 106 10.17 -4.61 10.40
CA ARG A 106 10.44 -5.88 11.08
C ARG A 106 11.62 -5.79 12.04
N ARG A 107 12.69 -5.10 11.65
CA ARG A 107 13.86 -4.83 12.52
C ARG A 107 13.46 -4.04 13.77
N GLN A 108 12.64 -2.99 13.62
CA GLN A 108 12.17 -2.17 14.75
C GLN A 108 11.21 -2.91 15.68
N THR A 109 10.42 -3.85 15.15
CA THR A 109 9.44 -4.64 15.92
C THR A 109 9.99 -5.96 16.45
N GLY A 110 11.24 -6.31 16.14
CA GLY A 110 11.88 -7.55 16.58
C GLY A 110 11.38 -8.82 15.87
N VAL A 111 10.76 -8.68 14.70
CA VAL A 111 10.26 -9.82 13.90
C VAL A 111 11.36 -10.36 13.00
N ILE A 112 12.02 -11.43 13.43
CA ILE A 112 13.13 -12.05 12.71
C ILE A 112 12.67 -13.36 12.05
N PHE A 113 13.05 -13.56 10.79
CA PHE A 113 12.87 -14.82 10.06
C PHE A 113 14.22 -15.51 9.86
N PRO A 114 14.25 -16.84 9.66
CA PRO A 114 15.49 -17.57 9.38
C PRO A 114 16.29 -17.01 8.20
N ALA A 115 15.62 -16.49 7.17
CA ALA A 115 16.26 -15.93 5.98
C ALA A 115 16.96 -14.57 6.22
N ASP A 116 16.75 -13.92 7.37
CA ASP A 116 17.48 -12.70 7.72
C ASP A 116 18.91 -13.02 8.24
N ASP A 117 19.19 -14.28 8.56
CA ASP A 117 20.50 -14.74 8.99
C ASP A 117 21.44 -14.89 7.78
N MET A 118 22.36 -13.95 7.62
CA MET A 118 23.34 -13.90 6.53
C MET A 118 24.43 -14.98 6.62
N THR A 119 24.37 -15.88 7.60
CA THR A 119 25.36 -16.97 7.76
C THR A 119 25.19 -18.10 6.73
N HIS A 120 24.06 -18.16 6.01
CA HIS A 120 23.88 -19.11 4.92
C HIS A 120 23.82 -18.39 3.56
N PRO A 121 24.82 -18.56 2.66
CA PRO A 121 24.72 -18.00 1.33
C PRO A 121 23.54 -18.63 0.58
N LEU A 122 22.78 -17.79 -0.13
CA LEU A 122 21.74 -18.25 -1.05
C LEU A 122 22.38 -19.15 -2.11
N PRO A 123 21.85 -20.37 -2.36
CA PRO A 123 22.33 -21.18 -3.47
C PRO A 123 22.10 -20.40 -4.78
N ALA A 124 23.12 -20.43 -5.64
CA ALA A 124 23.12 -19.79 -6.95
C ALA A 124 22.05 -20.36 -7.88
#